data_AF-A0AA88JHR8-F1
#
_entry.id   AF-A0AA88JHR8-F1
#
_cell.length_a   1.000
_cell.length_b   1.000
_cell.length_c   1.000
_cell.angle_alpha   90.00
_cell.angle_beta   90.00
_cell.angle_gamma   90.00
#
_symmetry.space_group_name_H-M   'P 1'
#
loop_
_entity.id
_entity.type
_entity.pdbx_description
1 polymer ?
#
loop_
_entity_poly.entity_id
_entity_poly.type
_entity_poly.pdbx_seq_one_letter_code
_entity_poly.pdbx_strand_id
1 'polypeptide(L)'
;ISNVWAKKVLSDAESLTEDRIEEFLREFLKDFKEGSLESKGWPIIFSAYTASKAALNAYTRVLAKNHPNFLINCLCPGFVKTDINFNTGYLTVEEGAASVVRLALLPNDGPSGLFFVRSEVSPF
;
A
#
# COMPACT_ATOMS: atom_id res chain seq x y z
N ILE A 1 -4.67 3.59 9.00
CA ILE A 1 -5.85 2.82 9.48
C ILE A 1 -5.89 2.95 11.00
N SER A 2 -7.00 3.35 11.63
CA SER A 2 -7.07 3.54 13.10
C SER A 2 -7.43 2.27 13.87
N ASN A 3 -8.05 1.29 13.21
CA ASN A 3 -8.34 -0.04 13.74
C ASN A 3 -7.06 -0.70 14.28
N VAL A 4 -7.04 -0.97 15.58
CA VAL A 4 -5.84 -1.39 16.33
C VAL A 4 -5.38 -2.79 15.91
N TRP A 5 -6.32 -3.70 15.70
CA TRP A 5 -6.01 -5.04 15.22
C TRP A 5 -5.38 -5.01 13.83
N ALA A 6 -5.99 -4.27 12.90
CA ALA A 6 -5.48 -4.09 11.54
C ALA A 6 -4.08 -3.48 11.53
N LYS A 7 -3.83 -2.44 12.34
CA LYS A 7 -2.48 -1.87 12.49
C LYS A 7 -1.48 -2.95 12.91
N LYS A 8 -1.80 -3.73 13.94
CA LYS A 8 -0.93 -4.80 14.46
C LYS A 8 -0.63 -5.87 13.42
N VAL A 9 -1.64 -6.29 12.66
CA VAL A 9 -1.48 -7.28 11.57
C VAL A 9 -0.51 -6.77 10.52
N LEU A 10 -0.69 -5.54 10.04
CA LEU A 10 0.08 -4.99 8.92
C LEU A 10 1.49 -4.50 9.31
N SER A 11 1.69 -4.10 10.57
CA SER A 11 2.99 -3.60 11.05
C SER A 11 3.99 -4.71 11.35
N ASP A 12 3.52 -5.90 11.71
CA ASP A 12 4.37 -7.03 12.12
C ASP A 12 5.02 -7.70 10.90
N ALA A 13 6.21 -7.24 10.55
CA ALA A 13 7.01 -7.68 9.41
C ALA A 13 7.28 -9.20 9.40
N GLU A 14 7.61 -9.72 10.57
CA GLU A 14 8.19 -11.04 10.72
C GLU A 14 7.15 -12.14 10.53
N SER A 15 5.94 -11.86 11.02
CA SER A 15 4.80 -12.78 10.98
C SER A 15 3.81 -12.45 9.84
N LEU A 16 4.16 -11.55 8.93
CA LEU A 16 3.31 -11.20 7.78
C LEU A 16 3.31 -12.32 6.74
N THR A 17 2.12 -12.75 6.32
CA THR A 17 1.91 -13.78 5.29
C THR A 17 0.72 -13.40 4.41
N GLU A 18 0.56 -14.07 3.26
CA GLU A 18 -0.61 -13.89 2.40
C GLU A 18 -1.93 -14.18 3.14
N ASP A 19 -1.98 -15.27 3.91
CA ASP A 19 -3.16 -15.64 4.70
C ASP A 19 -3.58 -14.54 5.69
N ARG A 20 -2.61 -13.87 6.32
CA ARG A 20 -2.92 -12.77 7.27
C ARG A 20 -3.37 -11.50 6.57
N ILE A 21 -2.87 -11.25 5.36
CA ILE A 21 -3.36 -10.14 4.51
C ILE A 21 -4.79 -10.44 4.04
N GLU A 22 -5.08 -11.70 3.70
CA GLU A 22 -6.41 -12.14 3.35
C GLU A 22 -7.39 -12.04 4.53
N GLU A 23 -6.98 -12.46 5.74
CA GLU A 23 -7.73 -12.28 6.98
C GLU A 23 -8.05 -10.80 7.21
N PHE A 24 -7.05 -9.92 7.07
CA PHE A 24 -7.23 -8.46 7.14
C PHE A 24 -8.31 -7.96 6.17
N LEU A 25 -8.28 -8.40 4.91
CA LEU A 25 -9.25 -7.99 3.90
C LEU A 25 -10.65 -8.56 4.19
N ARG A 26 -10.74 -9.81 4.64
CA ARG A 26 -12.00 -10.47 5.00
C ARG A 26 -12.70 -9.76 6.16
N GLU A 27 -11.97 -9.42 7.21
CA GLU A 27 -12.50 -8.66 8.34
C GLU A 27 -12.95 -7.25 7.92
N PHE A 28 -12.15 -6.54 7.11
CA PHE A 28 -12.57 -5.26 6.56
C PHE A 28 -13.89 -5.37 5.78
N LEU A 29 -14.01 -6.35 4.87
CA LEU A 29 -15.20 -6.54 4.04
C LEU A 29 -16.44 -6.94 4.87
N LYS A 30 -16.25 -7.76 5.90
CA LYS A 30 -17.28 -8.11 6.87
C LYS A 30 -17.79 -6.86 7.58
N ASP A 31 -16.88 -6.07 8.13
CA ASP A 31 -17.21 -4.86 8.88
C ASP A 31 -17.86 -3.78 8.01
N PHE A 32 -17.42 -3.68 6.75
CA PHE A 32 -18.02 -2.83 5.73
C PHE A 32 -19.47 -3.24 5.46
N LYS A 33 -19.71 -4.53 5.23
CA LYS A 33 -21.06 -5.08 4.96
C LYS A 33 -22.01 -4.90 6.14
N GLU A 34 -21.49 -4.99 7.37
CA GLU A 34 -22.23 -4.78 8.62
C GLU A 34 -22.48 -3.29 8.94
N GLY A 35 -21.92 -2.35 8.16
CA GLY A 35 -22.04 -0.92 8.44
C GLY A 35 -21.28 -0.48 9.70
N SER A 36 -20.25 -1.23 10.10
CA SER A 36 -19.54 -1.09 11.38
C SER A 36 -18.14 -0.47 11.28
N LEU A 37 -17.83 0.20 10.15
CA LEU A 37 -16.51 0.78 9.91
C LEU A 37 -16.08 1.76 10.99
N GLU A 38 -16.91 2.77 11.27
CA GLU A 38 -16.60 3.83 12.22
C GLU A 38 -16.43 3.27 13.64
N SER A 39 -17.38 2.44 14.08
CA SER A 39 -17.37 1.85 15.43
C SER A 39 -16.19 0.90 15.65
N LYS A 40 -15.67 0.28 14.58
CA LYS A 40 -14.46 -0.57 14.62
C LYS A 40 -13.17 0.17 14.23
N GLY A 41 -13.21 1.51 14.11
CA GLY A 41 -12.03 2.34 13.86
C GLY A 41 -11.44 2.23 12.46
N TRP A 42 -12.19 1.71 11.49
CA TRP A 42 -11.81 1.76 10.09
C TRP A 42 -11.90 3.19 9.54
N PRO A 43 -11.10 3.56 8.53
CA PRO A 43 -11.31 4.81 7.81
C PRO A 43 -12.73 4.84 7.22
N ILE A 44 -13.43 5.96 7.36
CA ILE A 44 -14.79 6.15 6.81
C ILE A 44 -14.77 6.81 5.42
N ILE A 45 -13.75 7.63 5.13
CA ILE A 45 -13.52 8.25 3.82
C ILE A 45 -12.51 7.39 3.06
N PHE A 46 -12.78 7.08 1.79
CA PHE A 46 -11.91 6.23 0.94
C PHE A 46 -11.53 4.90 1.62
N SER A 47 -12.47 4.30 2.36
CA SER A 47 -12.22 3.15 3.24
C SER A 47 -11.64 1.95 2.49
N ALA A 48 -12.31 1.52 1.42
CA ALA A 48 -11.88 0.40 0.58
C ALA A 48 -10.56 0.70 -0.14
N TYR A 49 -10.36 1.93 -0.62
CA TYR A 49 -9.10 2.34 -1.23
C TYR A 49 -7.95 2.25 -0.22
N THR A 50 -8.14 2.77 0.99
CA THR A 50 -7.14 2.74 2.06
C THR A 50 -6.80 1.30 2.46
N ALA A 51 -7.82 0.44 2.65
CA ALA A 51 -7.62 -0.96 2.98
C ALA A 51 -6.87 -1.70 1.87
N SER A 52 -7.25 -1.49 0.60
CA SER A 52 -6.59 -2.15 -0.54
C SER A 52 -5.12 -1.73 -0.70
N LYS A 53 -4.78 -0.45 -0.51
CA LYS A 53 -3.39 0.03 -0.60
C LYS A 53 -2.55 -0.41 0.60
N ALA A 54 -3.15 -0.52 1.79
CA ALA A 54 -2.48 -1.09 2.95
C ALA A 54 -2.17 -2.59 2.74
N ALA A 55 -3.10 -3.35 2.18
CA ALA A 55 -2.89 -4.75 1.81
C ALA A 55 -1.82 -4.90 0.71
N LEU A 56 -1.83 -4.05 -0.32
CA LEU A 56 -0.80 -4.03 -1.37
C LEU A 56 0.60 -3.79 -0.80
N ASN A 57 0.72 -2.83 0.12
CA ASN A 57 1.98 -2.53 0.80
C ASN A 57 2.47 -3.73 1.62
N ALA A 58 1.59 -4.38 2.38
CA ALA A 58 1.92 -5.60 3.11
C ALA A 58 2.35 -6.74 2.18
N TYR A 59 1.61 -6.96 1.09
CA TYR A 59 1.91 -8.00 0.11
C TYR A 59 3.25 -7.79 -0.60
N THR A 60 3.61 -6.54 -0.88
CA THR A 60 4.93 -6.16 -1.41
C THR A 60 6.06 -6.69 -0.52
N ARG A 61 5.92 -6.59 0.81
CA ARG A 61 6.93 -7.07 1.77
C ARG A 61 7.01 -8.60 1.78
N VAL A 62 5.86 -9.28 1.72
CA VAL A 62 5.80 -10.75 1.64
C VAL A 62 6.49 -11.24 0.37
N LEU A 63 6.18 -10.63 -0.78
CA LEU A 63 6.81 -10.98 -2.04
C LEU A 63 8.33 -10.73 -2.04
N ALA A 64 8.77 -9.58 -1.52
CA ALA A 64 10.20 -9.28 -1.42
C ALA A 64 10.96 -10.31 -0.57
N LYS A 65 10.36 -10.78 0.53
CA LYS A 65 10.92 -11.84 1.38
C LYS A 65 10.98 -13.19 0.65
N ASN A 66 9.93 -13.53 -0.09
CA ASN A 66 9.82 -14.82 -0.78
C ASN A 66 10.64 -14.90 -2.08
N HIS A 67 10.97 -13.75 -2.67
CA HIS A 67 11.69 -13.65 -3.94
C HIS A 67 12.93 -12.76 -3.81
N PRO A 68 13.98 -13.19 -3.09
CA PRO A 68 15.16 -12.35 -2.81
C PRO A 68 15.96 -11.94 -4.06
N ASN A 69 15.74 -12.62 -5.19
CA ASN A 69 16.37 -12.29 -6.48
C ASN A 69 15.60 -11.21 -7.26
N PHE A 70 14.45 -10.75 -6.76
CA PHE A 70 13.64 -9.70 -7.38
C PHE A 70 13.67 -8.43 -6.52
N LEU A 71 13.68 -7.29 -7.20
CA LEU A 71 13.50 -5.98 -6.57
C LEU A 71 12.01 -5.63 -6.56
N ILE A 72 11.34 -5.88 -5.44
CA ILE A 72 9.89 -5.75 -5.30
C ILE A 72 9.61 -4.62 -4.31
N ASN A 73 9.14 -3.49 -4.82
CA ASN A 73 8.85 -2.29 -4.03
C ASN A 73 7.46 -1.76 -4.36
N CYS A 74 6.88 -0.97 -3.46
CA CYS A 74 5.63 -0.24 -3.71
C CYS A 74 5.88 1.26 -3.61
N LEU A 75 5.03 2.06 -4.27
CA LEU A 75 5.17 3.51 -4.25
C LEU A 75 3.84 4.26 -4.26
N CYS A 76 3.86 5.45 -3.67
CA CYS A 76 2.87 6.50 -3.85
C CYS A 76 3.43 7.52 -4.86
N PRO A 77 2.82 7.70 -6.04
CA PRO A 77 3.32 8.64 -7.05
C PRO A 77 3.06 10.11 -6.69
N GLY A 78 2.33 10.39 -5.60
CA GLY A 78 1.82 11.70 -5.25
C GLY A 78 0.41 11.95 -5.80
N PHE A 79 -0.06 13.20 -5.73
CA PHE A 79 -1.39 13.60 -6.19
C PHE A 79 -1.35 14.05 -7.65
N VAL A 80 -1.54 13.09 -8.55
CA VAL A 80 -1.36 13.20 -10.01
C VAL A 80 -2.68 13.51 -10.71
N LYS A 81 -2.70 14.48 -11.62
CA LYS A 81 -3.87 14.84 -12.45
C LYS A 81 -4.24 13.69 -13.39
N THR A 82 -5.26 12.92 -13.03
CA THR A 82 -5.76 11.77 -13.83
C THR A 82 -7.28 11.68 -13.70
N ASP A 83 -7.91 10.75 -14.43
CA ASP A 83 -9.38 10.59 -14.33
C ASP A 83 -9.84 10.15 -12.92
N ILE A 84 -9.00 9.43 -12.15
CA ILE A 84 -9.37 8.94 -10.81
C ILE A 84 -9.71 10.08 -9.83
N ASN A 85 -9.16 11.26 -10.06
CA ASN A 85 -9.38 12.46 -9.26
C ASN A 85 -9.89 13.62 -10.11
N PHE A 86 -10.63 13.33 -11.19
CA PHE A 86 -11.25 14.33 -12.06
C PHE A 86 -10.25 15.36 -12.61
N ASN A 87 -9.04 14.92 -12.95
CA ASN A 87 -7.94 15.73 -13.44
C ASN A 87 -7.50 16.85 -12.46
N THR A 88 -7.77 16.66 -11.16
CA THR A 88 -7.23 17.50 -10.08
C THR A 88 -5.90 16.93 -9.58
N GLY A 89 -5.03 17.76 -9.00
CA GLY A 89 -3.69 17.33 -8.62
C GLY A 89 -2.67 18.45 -8.69
N TYR A 90 -1.56 18.31 -7.98
CA TYR A 90 -0.42 19.21 -8.10
C TYR A 90 0.69 18.66 -9.01
N LEU A 91 0.61 17.38 -9.43
CA LEU A 91 1.56 16.76 -10.37
C LEU A 91 0.91 16.46 -11.73
N THR A 92 1.70 16.53 -12.80
CA THR A 92 1.34 15.96 -14.12
C THR A 92 1.53 14.45 -14.14
N VAL A 93 0.98 13.80 -15.17
CA VAL A 93 1.14 12.34 -15.39
C VAL A 93 2.61 11.97 -15.52
N GLU A 94 3.40 12.76 -16.23
CA GLU A 94 4.84 12.56 -16.43
C GLU A 94 5.61 12.65 -15.11
N GLU A 95 5.30 13.64 -14.27
CA GLU A 95 5.94 13.80 -12.96
C GLU A 95 5.62 12.64 -12.02
N GLY A 96 4.37 12.15 -12.03
CA GLY A 96 3.97 10.97 -11.28
C GLY A 96 4.66 9.69 -11.78
N ALA A 97 4.70 9.51 -13.10
CA ALA A 97 5.28 8.33 -13.76
C ALA A 97 6.80 8.24 -13.57
N ALA A 98 7.51 9.37 -13.51
CA ALA A 98 8.96 9.39 -13.32
C ALA A 98 9.43 8.59 -12.09
N SER A 99 8.66 8.62 -11.00
CA SER A 99 8.98 7.85 -9.78
C SER A 99 8.75 6.34 -9.96
N VAL A 100 7.73 5.96 -10.73
CA VAL A 100 7.44 4.56 -11.07
C VAL A 100 8.56 4.01 -11.95
N VAL A 101 8.92 4.74 -13.01
CA VAL A 101 9.97 4.34 -13.95
C VAL A 101 11.33 4.21 -13.25
N ARG A 102 11.65 5.12 -12.32
CA ARG A 102 12.88 5.01 -11.51
C ARG A 102 12.97 3.68 -10.77
N LEU A 103 11.90 3.22 -10.13
CA LEU A 103 11.90 1.93 -9.42
C LEU A 103 11.99 0.74 -10.37
N ALA A 104 11.36 0.82 -11.54
CA ALA A 104 11.42 -0.23 -12.56
C ALA A 104 12.82 -0.38 -13.18
N LEU A 105 13.64 0.67 -13.14
CA LEU A 105 14.99 0.73 -13.70
C LEU A 105 16.10 0.64 -12.64
N LEU A 106 15.78 0.18 -11.42
CA LEU A 106 16.80 0.00 -10.39
C LEU A 106 17.92 -0.95 -10.88
N PRO A 107 19.18 -0.67 -10.52
CA PRO A 107 20.25 -1.63 -10.75
C PRO A 107 20.01 -2.89 -9.91
N ASN A 108 20.63 -4.02 -10.28
CA ASN A 108 20.40 -5.32 -9.64
C ASN A 108 20.74 -5.35 -8.13
N ASP A 109 21.55 -4.42 -7.65
CA ASP A 109 21.91 -4.22 -6.24
C ASP A 109 20.99 -3.21 -5.52
N GLY A 110 19.89 -2.83 -6.15
CA GLY A 110 18.90 -1.91 -5.61
C GLY A 110 18.10 -2.47 -4.42
N PRO A 111 17.35 -1.61 -3.73
CA PRO A 111 16.54 -2.02 -2.59
C PRO A 111 15.34 -2.87 -3.00
N SER A 112 14.87 -3.72 -2.08
CA SER A 112 13.66 -4.52 -2.21
C SER A 112 12.87 -4.48 -0.90
N GLY A 113 11.54 -4.64 -0.97
CA GLY A 113 10.64 -4.67 0.18
C GLY A 113 10.34 -3.30 0.81
N LEU A 114 10.59 -2.19 0.09
CA LEU A 114 10.40 -0.84 0.61
C LEU A 114 9.15 -0.16 0.03
N PHE A 115 8.67 0.85 0.77
CA PHE A 115 7.65 1.79 0.33
C PHE A 115 8.29 3.15 0.02
N PHE A 116 7.91 3.73 -1.12
CA PHE A 116 8.39 5.04 -1.55
C PHE A 116 7.25 6.05 -1.64
N VAL A 117 7.49 7.28 -1.20
CA VAL A 117 6.65 8.44 -1.56
C VAL A 117 7.45 9.26 -2.57
N ARG A 118 7.04 9.18 -3.83
CA ARG A 118 7.79 9.71 -4.98
C ARG A 118 9.22 9.16 -5.03
N SER A 119 10.21 9.96 -4.64
CA SER A 119 11.63 9.58 -4.65
C SER A 119 12.17 9.12 -3.31
N GLU A 120 11.42 9.34 -2.23
CA GLU A 120 11.90 9.12 -0.87
C GLU A 120 11.39 7.79 -0.32
N VAL A 121 12.27 7.05 0.36
CA VAL A 121 11.85 5.90 1.18
C VAL A 121 11.00 6.41 2.32
N SER A 122 9.89 5.73 2.59
CA SER A 122 8.94 6.09 3.64
C SER A 122 8.61 4.88 4.51
N PRO A 123 8.34 5.07 5.81
CA PRO A 123 7.77 4.02 6.65
C PRO A 123 6.43 3.52 6.10
N PHE A 124 6.13 2.24 6.36
CA PHE A 124 4.85 1.62 6.05
C PHE A 124 3.72 2.11 6.95
#